data_AF-R6I946-F1
#
_entry.id   AF-R6I946-F1
#
_cell.length_a   1.000
_cell.length_b   1.000
_cell.length_c   1.000
_cell.angle_alpha   90.00
_cell.angle_beta   90.00
_cell.angle_gamma   90.00
#
_symmetry.space_group_name_H-M   'P 1'
#
loop_
_entity.id
_entity.type
_entity.pdbx_description
1 polymer ?
#
loop_
_entity_poly.entity_id
_entity_poly.type
_entity_poly.pdbx_seq_one_letter_code
_entity_poly.pdbx_strand_id
1 'polypeptide(L)'
;MCIICTDPNCDHGERCGRVKIYKEGGSASDLLDGRGEWEHVIPGAVIRGSVFLRSHGVTYRDSMTYALDYAIHRDAVDGSGGGITSTGRSEIAQGWVNDLIRLFDSGQSDEAIGKVFCDEVYAIEAHRKFTENDFSSLVAILRSYIDKGIVSQSKADEIASWMHGRI
;
A
#
# COMPACT_ATOMS: atom_id res chain seq x y z
N MET A 1 -4.88 0.04 -19.22
CA MET A 1 -3.76 0.93 -19.61
C MET A 1 -2.84 1.11 -18.42
N CYS A 2 -1.59 0.69 -18.53
CA CYS A 2 -0.60 0.86 -17.47
C CYS A 2 -0.32 2.34 -17.26
N ILE A 3 -0.42 2.82 -16.02
CA ILE A 3 -0.04 4.19 -15.67
C ILE A 3 1.47 4.47 -15.82
N ILE A 4 2.29 3.42 -15.87
CA ILE A 4 3.76 3.54 -15.93
C ILE A 4 4.30 3.51 -17.36
N CYS A 5 3.74 2.67 -18.23
CA CYS A 5 4.24 2.51 -19.61
C CYS A 5 3.20 2.82 -20.69
N THR A 6 2.03 3.32 -20.29
CA THR A 6 0.89 3.70 -21.15
C THR A 6 0.38 2.61 -22.11
N ASP A 7 0.91 1.39 -22.04
CA ASP A 7 0.43 0.24 -22.80
C ASP A 7 -0.97 -0.15 -22.30
N PRO A 8 -2.00 -0.13 -23.17
CA PRO A 8 -3.37 -0.53 -22.82
C PRO A 8 -3.46 -1.96 -22.29
N ASN A 9 -2.54 -2.83 -22.70
CA ASN A 9 -2.51 -4.26 -22.36
C ASN A 9 -1.55 -4.61 -21.21
N CYS A 10 -0.84 -3.62 -20.69
CA CYS A 10 -0.02 -3.79 -19.50
C CYS A 10 -0.93 -3.54 -18.29
N ASP A 11 -1.54 -4.62 -17.80
CA ASP A 11 -2.35 -4.55 -16.59
C ASP A 11 -1.41 -4.23 -15.43
N HIS A 12 -1.68 -3.18 -14.65
CA HIS A 12 -0.88 -2.77 -13.49
C HIS A 12 0.66 -2.93 -13.59
N GLY A 13 1.28 -2.67 -14.75
CA GLY A 13 2.75 -2.73 -14.91
C GLY A 13 3.35 -4.11 -15.19
N GLU A 14 2.51 -5.13 -15.41
CA GLU A 14 2.92 -6.52 -15.64
C GLU A 14 3.89 -6.73 -16.80
N ARG A 15 3.80 -5.91 -17.85
CA ARG A 15 4.63 -6.04 -19.06
C ARG A 15 5.86 -5.15 -19.04
N CYS A 16 5.85 -4.08 -18.24
CA CYS A 16 6.98 -3.15 -18.19
C CYS A 16 7.99 -3.51 -17.11
N GLY A 17 7.69 -4.46 -16.22
CA GLY A 17 8.60 -4.93 -15.17
C GLY A 17 8.88 -3.91 -14.06
N ARG A 18 8.15 -2.79 -14.04
CA ARG A 18 8.35 -1.70 -13.07
C ARG A 18 7.48 -1.83 -11.82
N VAL A 19 6.45 -2.68 -11.87
CA VAL A 19 5.51 -2.90 -10.76
C VAL A 19 5.77 -4.26 -10.12
N LYS A 20 5.82 -4.27 -8.79
CA LYS A 20 6.13 -5.45 -7.99
C LYS A 20 4.91 -6.01 -7.26
N ILE A 21 3.74 -6.08 -7.90
CA ILE A 21 2.49 -6.55 -7.27
C ILE A 21 2.38 -8.07 -7.17
N TYR A 22 1.60 -8.56 -6.22
CA TYR A 22 1.28 -9.99 -6.09
C TYR A 22 0.54 -10.50 -7.32
N LYS A 23 0.93 -11.71 -7.72
CA LYS A 23 0.23 -12.55 -8.68
C LYS A 23 0.04 -13.92 -8.06
N GLU A 24 -1.09 -14.56 -8.35
CA GLU A 24 -1.42 -15.87 -7.82
C GLU A 24 -0.26 -16.87 -8.03
N GLY A 25 0.25 -17.44 -6.94
CA GLY A 25 1.37 -18.38 -6.96
C GLY A 25 2.77 -17.76 -6.99
N GLY A 26 2.91 -16.43 -6.86
CA GLY A 26 4.19 -15.72 -6.86
C GLY A 26 4.86 -15.60 -5.48
N SER A 27 6.20 -15.64 -5.46
CA SER A 27 7.05 -15.33 -4.31
C SER A 27 7.55 -13.89 -4.38
N ALA A 28 7.33 -13.11 -3.33
CA ALA A 28 7.88 -11.75 -3.23
C ALA A 28 9.40 -11.76 -3.29
N SER A 29 10.03 -12.80 -2.71
CA SER A 29 11.48 -12.96 -2.72
C SER A 29 12.02 -13.16 -4.14
N ASP A 30 11.34 -13.97 -4.95
CA ASP A 30 11.74 -14.22 -6.34
C ASP A 30 11.61 -12.95 -7.18
N LEU A 31 10.58 -12.14 -6.91
CA LEU A 31 10.35 -10.87 -7.60
C LEU A 31 11.36 -9.78 -7.23
N LEU A 32 11.94 -9.87 -6.03
CA LEU A 32 12.97 -8.94 -5.54
C LEU A 32 14.40 -9.41 -5.79
N ASP A 33 14.60 -10.66 -6.22
CA ASP A 33 15.92 -11.32 -6.20
C ASP A 33 16.62 -11.18 -4.84
N GLY A 34 15.85 -11.44 -3.77
CA GLY A 34 16.26 -11.15 -2.40
C GLY A 34 15.21 -11.56 -1.38
N ARG A 35 15.42 -11.25 -0.10
CA ARG A 35 14.45 -11.59 0.96
C ARG A 35 13.27 -10.61 0.92
N GLY A 36 12.15 -11.04 0.37
CA GLY A 36 10.94 -10.23 0.18
C GLY A 36 9.69 -10.82 0.83
N GLU A 37 8.76 -9.95 1.22
CA GLU A 37 7.42 -10.30 1.70
C GLU A 37 6.34 -9.52 0.95
N TRP A 38 5.11 -10.06 0.93
CA TRP A 38 3.95 -9.39 0.35
C TRP A 38 3.37 -8.39 1.34
N GLU A 39 3.34 -7.13 0.93
CA GLU A 39 2.92 -6.02 1.76
C GLU A 39 1.49 -5.57 1.45
N HIS A 40 0.69 -5.39 2.49
CA HIS A 40 -0.63 -4.77 2.42
C HIS A 40 -0.56 -3.32 2.88
N VAL A 41 -0.60 -2.39 1.94
CA VAL A 41 -0.56 -0.94 2.25
C VAL A 41 -1.61 -0.58 3.31
N ILE A 42 -2.89 -0.96 3.14
CA ILE A 42 -3.86 -0.89 4.25
C ILE A 42 -3.64 -2.09 5.20
N PRO A 43 -3.35 -1.87 6.50
CA PRO A 43 -3.05 -2.97 7.40
C PRO A 43 -4.21 -3.94 7.56
N GLY A 44 -3.88 -5.24 7.65
CA GLY A 44 -4.90 -6.30 7.75
C GLY A 44 -5.85 -6.16 8.94
N ALA A 45 -5.40 -5.57 10.06
CA ALA A 45 -6.27 -5.29 11.20
C ALA A 45 -7.31 -4.19 10.91
N VAL A 46 -6.94 -3.17 10.13
CA VAL A 46 -7.85 -2.12 9.66
C VAL A 46 -8.87 -2.70 8.70
N ILE A 47 -8.44 -3.52 7.72
CA ILE A 47 -9.33 -4.22 6.79
C ILE A 47 -10.38 -5.07 7.55
N ARG A 48 -9.95 -5.79 8.59
CA ARG A 48 -10.87 -6.61 9.40
C ARG A 48 -11.80 -5.78 10.28
N GLY A 49 -11.34 -4.62 10.76
CA GLY A 49 -12.08 -3.78 11.70
C GLY A 49 -13.07 -2.81 11.06
N SER A 50 -12.75 -2.25 9.89
CA SER A 50 -13.58 -1.25 9.21
C SER A 50 -14.80 -1.88 8.52
N VAL A 51 -15.97 -1.31 8.79
CA VAL A 51 -17.20 -1.65 8.06
C VAL A 51 -17.14 -1.11 6.63
N PHE A 52 -16.63 0.11 6.45
CA PHE A 52 -16.49 0.77 5.15
C PHE A 52 -15.62 -0.07 4.19
N LEU A 53 -14.45 -0.52 4.61
CA LEU A 53 -13.57 -1.31 3.72
C LEU A 53 -14.22 -2.64 3.31
N ARG A 54 -14.88 -3.32 4.25
CA ARG A 54 -15.60 -4.57 3.96
C ARG A 54 -16.80 -4.35 3.04
N SER A 55 -17.53 -3.24 3.16
CA SER A 55 -18.65 -2.92 2.26
C SER A 55 -18.19 -2.63 0.83
N HIS A 56 -16.94 -2.20 0.65
CA HIS A 56 -16.31 -2.00 -0.66
C HIS A 56 -15.59 -3.27 -1.18
N GLY A 57 -15.82 -4.44 -0.56
CA GLY A 57 -15.25 -5.70 -1.01
C GLY A 57 -13.72 -5.76 -0.85
N VAL A 58 -13.17 -5.06 0.14
CA VAL A 58 -11.77 -5.20 0.54
C VAL A 58 -11.67 -6.30 1.59
N THR A 59 -10.99 -7.38 1.24
CA THR A 59 -10.63 -8.42 2.18
C THR A 59 -9.11 -8.51 2.27
N TYR A 60 -8.58 -9.21 3.28
CA TYR A 60 -7.14 -9.46 3.35
C TYR A 60 -6.63 -10.31 2.17
N ARG A 61 -7.49 -11.11 1.52
CA ARG A 61 -7.08 -11.90 0.35
C ARG A 61 -7.19 -11.10 -0.96
N ASP A 62 -8.14 -10.19 -1.02
CA ASP A 62 -8.49 -9.45 -2.24
C ASP A 62 -7.92 -8.03 -2.28
N SER A 63 -7.23 -7.59 -1.21
CA SER A 63 -6.48 -6.34 -1.23
C SER A 63 -5.17 -6.55 -1.98
N MET A 64 -4.94 -5.68 -2.96
CA MET A 64 -3.72 -5.70 -3.77
C MET A 64 -2.51 -5.50 -2.87
N THR A 65 -1.54 -6.40 -2.99
CA THR A 65 -0.25 -6.35 -2.28
C THR A 65 0.90 -6.15 -3.25
N TYR A 66 2.04 -5.70 -2.73
CA TYR A 66 3.27 -5.59 -3.49
C TYR A 66 4.45 -6.20 -2.74
N ALA A 67 5.50 -6.58 -3.45
CA ALA A 67 6.70 -7.15 -2.88
C ALA A 67 7.55 -6.04 -2.27
N LEU A 68 7.78 -6.15 -0.97
CA LEU A 68 8.61 -5.25 -0.19
C LEU A 68 9.79 -6.04 0.41
N ASP A 69 10.93 -5.37 0.53
CA ASP A 69 12.10 -5.96 1.19
C ASP A 69 11.76 -6.31 2.65
N TYR A 70 12.21 -7.48 3.10
CA TYR A 70 11.89 -8.00 4.42
C TYR A 70 12.32 -7.07 5.56
N ALA A 71 13.47 -6.39 5.44
CA ALA A 71 13.93 -5.46 6.47
C ALA A 71 13.01 -4.23 6.53
N ILE A 72 12.62 -3.68 5.38
CA ILE A 72 11.66 -2.55 5.35
C ILE A 72 10.33 -2.95 5.97
N HIS A 73 9.85 -4.14 5.61
CA HIS A 73 8.56 -4.65 6.06
C HIS A 73 8.52 -4.96 7.57
N ARG A 74 9.67 -5.27 8.20
CA ARG A 74 9.74 -5.72 9.61
C ARG A 74 10.39 -4.74 10.57
N ASP A 75 11.33 -3.94 10.09
CA ASP A 75 12.23 -3.14 10.92
C ASP A 75 11.93 -1.64 10.87
N ALA A 76 11.08 -1.18 9.94
CA ALA A 76 10.62 0.18 10.05
C ALA A 76 9.85 0.30 11.40
N VAL A 77 9.90 1.44 12.06
CA VAL A 77 9.68 1.50 13.53
C VAL A 77 8.35 2.19 13.82
N ASP A 78 7.59 1.70 14.81
CA ASP A 78 6.44 2.36 15.47
C ASP A 78 5.72 3.47 14.66
N GLY A 79 4.93 3.06 13.66
CA GLY A 79 4.10 3.98 12.87
C GLY A 79 4.87 4.79 11.80
N SER A 80 6.06 4.33 11.43
CA SER A 80 6.82 4.73 10.23
C SER A 80 7.27 3.51 9.42
N GLY A 81 6.58 2.37 9.56
CA GLY A 81 6.81 1.12 8.80
C GLY A 81 7.00 -0.21 9.58
N GLY A 82 6.73 -0.25 10.89
CA GLY A 82 6.90 -1.47 11.72
C GLY A 82 5.67 -2.32 11.95
N GLY A 83 4.65 -2.11 11.14
CA GLY A 83 3.34 -2.68 11.40
C GLY A 83 2.40 -2.60 10.21
N ILE A 84 2.94 -2.69 9.00
CA ILE A 84 2.10 -2.61 7.80
C ILE A 84 1.39 -3.96 7.53
N THR A 85 1.94 -5.16 7.82
CA THR A 85 1.13 -6.41 7.66
C THR A 85 0.30 -6.91 8.85
N SER A 86 0.59 -6.57 10.11
CA SER A 86 -0.17 -7.11 11.23
C SER A 86 0.08 -6.33 12.50
N THR A 87 -0.52 -5.14 12.61
CA THR A 87 -0.46 -4.24 13.76
C THR A 87 -0.34 -5.01 15.08
N GLY A 88 0.83 -4.94 15.69
CA GLY A 88 1.16 -5.70 16.91
C GLY A 88 0.20 -5.39 18.06
N ARG A 89 0.36 -6.11 19.17
CA ARG A 89 -0.47 -5.92 20.38
C ARG A 89 -0.10 -4.66 21.20
N SER A 90 0.83 -3.83 20.72
CA SER A 90 1.24 -2.62 21.45
C SER A 90 0.12 -1.57 21.42
N GLU A 91 0.07 -0.74 22.46
CA GLU A 91 -0.92 0.34 22.57
C GLU A 91 -0.83 1.32 21.39
N ILE A 92 0.39 1.65 20.95
CA ILE A 92 0.64 2.54 19.81
C ILE A 92 0.08 1.94 18.52
N ALA A 93 0.39 0.66 18.24
CA ALA A 93 -0.09 -0.01 17.03
C ALA A 93 -1.62 -0.14 17.03
N GLN A 94 -2.24 -0.47 18.17
CA GLN A 94 -3.70 -0.53 18.30
C GLN A 94 -4.34 0.85 18.18
N GLY A 95 -3.70 1.90 18.72
CA GLY A 95 -4.14 3.29 18.59
C GLY A 95 -4.17 3.74 17.13
N TRP A 96 -3.12 3.44 16.36
CA TRP A 96 -3.06 3.71 14.93
C TRP A 96 -4.16 2.99 14.14
N VAL A 97 -4.35 1.69 14.40
CA VAL A 97 -5.44 0.91 13.79
C VAL A 97 -6.80 1.52 14.05
N ASN A 98 -7.07 1.88 15.31
CA ASN A 98 -8.34 2.45 15.71
C ASN A 98 -8.58 3.82 15.06
N ASP A 99 -7.52 4.64 14.91
CA ASP A 99 -7.63 5.91 14.20
C ASP A 99 -7.97 5.71 12.72
N LEU A 100 -7.28 4.79 12.04
CA LEU A 100 -7.56 4.47 10.64
C LEU A 100 -8.97 3.89 10.44
N ILE A 101 -9.39 2.95 11.28
CA ILE A 101 -10.77 2.41 11.26
C ILE A 101 -11.78 3.54 11.42
N ARG A 102 -11.56 4.42 12.39
CA ARG A 102 -12.44 5.57 12.64
C ARG A 102 -12.56 6.45 11.41
N LEU A 103 -11.44 6.79 10.75
CA LEU A 103 -11.44 7.62 9.54
C LEU A 103 -12.18 6.95 8.38
N PHE A 104 -11.95 5.66 8.14
CA PHE A 104 -12.67 4.93 7.10
C PHE A 104 -14.19 4.90 7.38
N ASP A 105 -14.58 4.58 8.61
CA ASP A 105 -15.99 4.41 8.98
C ASP A 105 -16.72 5.74 9.23
N SER A 106 -16.00 6.86 9.37
CA SER A 106 -16.57 8.23 9.49
C SER A 106 -16.72 8.97 8.16
N GLY A 107 -16.39 8.33 7.03
CA GLY A 107 -16.44 8.95 5.70
C GLY A 107 -15.22 9.83 5.39
N GLN A 108 -14.12 9.67 6.13
CA GLN A 108 -12.83 10.35 5.91
C GLN A 108 -11.81 9.40 5.27
N SER A 109 -12.25 8.54 4.35
CA SER A 109 -11.39 7.54 3.72
C SER A 109 -10.21 8.14 2.96
N ASP A 110 -10.38 9.31 2.33
CA ASP A 110 -9.29 10.06 1.67
C ASP A 110 -8.16 10.43 2.65
N GLU A 111 -8.51 10.81 3.88
CA GLU A 111 -7.52 11.14 4.92
C GLU A 111 -6.80 9.88 5.41
N ALA A 112 -7.54 8.78 5.60
CA ALA A 112 -6.96 7.48 5.98
C ALA A 112 -5.96 6.99 4.92
N ILE A 113 -6.30 7.09 3.64
CA ILE A 113 -5.43 6.68 2.54
C ILE A 113 -4.20 7.58 2.44
N GLY A 114 -4.33 8.89 2.58
CA GLY A 114 -3.19 9.80 2.63
C GLY A 114 -2.21 9.46 3.75
N LYS A 115 -2.72 9.15 4.95
CA LYS A 115 -1.94 8.71 6.11
C LYS A 115 -1.17 7.41 5.84
N VAL A 116 -1.85 6.41 5.31
CA VAL A 116 -1.27 5.09 5.07
C VAL A 116 -0.17 5.14 4.00
N PHE A 117 -0.38 5.85 2.88
CA PHE A 117 0.66 5.98 1.85
C PHE A 117 1.84 6.84 2.31
N CYS A 118 1.60 7.81 3.19
CA CYS A 118 2.67 8.59 3.80
C CYS A 118 3.58 7.72 4.68
N ASP A 119 2.97 6.88 5.53
CA ASP A 119 3.65 5.90 6.37
C ASP A 119 4.48 4.92 5.52
N GLU A 120 3.88 4.36 4.47
CA GLU A 120 4.53 3.42 3.54
C GLU A 120 5.80 4.00 2.88
N VAL A 121 5.72 5.23 2.37
CA VAL A 121 6.89 5.86 1.74
C VAL A 121 7.98 6.14 2.77
N TYR A 122 7.63 6.60 3.97
CA TYR A 122 8.61 6.84 5.03
C TYR A 122 9.26 5.55 5.53
N ALA A 123 8.51 4.44 5.56
CA ALA A 123 9.06 3.11 5.83
C ALA A 123 10.18 2.77 4.85
N ILE A 124 9.92 2.96 3.56
CA ILE A 124 10.92 2.72 2.51
C ILE A 124 12.11 3.66 2.70
N GLU A 125 11.86 4.96 2.87
CA GLU A 125 12.88 6.02 3.02
C GLU A 125 13.77 5.83 4.26
N ALA A 126 13.27 5.18 5.32
CA ALA A 126 14.06 4.86 6.51
C ALA A 126 15.20 3.87 6.23
N HIS A 127 15.06 3.05 5.20
CA HIS A 127 16.03 2.01 4.84
C HIS A 127 16.82 2.31 3.57
N ARG A 128 16.18 2.96 2.59
CA ARG A 128 16.80 3.28 1.30
C ARG A 128 16.07 4.41 0.58
N LYS A 129 16.69 4.97 -0.46
CA LYS A 129 16.02 5.93 -1.33
C LYS A 129 14.75 5.32 -1.95
N PHE A 130 13.65 6.08 -1.98
CA PHE A 130 12.44 5.75 -2.72
C PHE A 130 12.75 5.70 -4.22
N THR A 131 12.21 4.70 -4.92
CA THR A 131 12.56 4.43 -6.32
C THR A 131 11.35 4.48 -7.25
N GLU A 132 11.62 4.58 -8.55
CA GLU A 132 10.60 4.43 -9.60
C GLU A 132 9.78 3.14 -9.49
N ASN A 133 10.39 2.05 -9.01
CA ASN A 133 9.68 0.77 -8.83
C ASN A 133 8.72 0.80 -7.63
N ASP A 134 9.09 1.50 -6.56
CA ASP A 134 8.20 1.69 -5.40
C ASP A 134 7.04 2.59 -5.79
N PHE A 135 7.34 3.73 -6.42
CA PHE A 135 6.34 4.63 -6.97
C PHE A 135 5.36 3.87 -7.86
N SER A 136 5.88 3.11 -8.82
CA SER A 136 5.08 2.33 -9.75
C SER A 136 4.15 1.35 -9.04
N SER A 137 4.65 0.65 -8.02
CA SER A 137 3.88 -0.34 -7.26
C SER A 137 2.81 0.30 -6.39
N LEU A 138 3.15 1.38 -5.68
CA LEU A 138 2.22 2.12 -4.85
C LEU A 138 1.12 2.80 -5.67
N VAL A 139 1.44 3.36 -6.83
CA VAL A 139 0.44 3.93 -7.74
C VAL A 139 -0.51 2.86 -8.29
N ALA A 140 -0.03 1.64 -8.56
CA ALA A 140 -0.89 0.53 -8.97
C ALA A 140 -1.91 0.16 -7.87
N ILE A 141 -1.48 0.13 -6.61
CA ILE A 141 -2.37 -0.10 -5.45
C ILE A 141 -3.36 1.06 -5.30
N LEU A 142 -2.89 2.30 -5.40
CA LEU A 142 -3.70 3.52 -5.33
C LEU A 142 -4.83 3.47 -6.37
N ARG A 143 -4.52 3.01 -7.60
CA ARG A 143 -5.51 2.82 -8.65
C ARG A 143 -6.56 1.77 -8.29
N SER A 144 -6.16 0.64 -7.72
CA SER A 144 -7.09 -0.38 -7.22
C SER A 144 -8.04 0.20 -6.15
N TYR A 145 -7.55 1.11 -5.30
CA TYR A 145 -8.38 1.79 -4.31
C TYR A 145 -9.38 2.78 -4.92
N ILE A 146 -9.02 3.46 -6.02
CA ILE A 146 -9.96 4.28 -6.81
C ILE A 146 -11.07 3.40 -7.40
N ASP A 147 -10.70 2.29 -8.04
CA ASP A 147 -11.66 1.40 -8.71
C ASP A 147 -12.64 0.76 -7.70
N LYS A 148 -12.21 0.58 -6.44
CA LYS A 148 -13.06 0.12 -5.32
C LYS A 148 -13.82 1.24 -4.60
N GLY A 149 -13.66 2.51 -4.98
CA GLY A 149 -14.33 3.64 -4.33
C GLY A 149 -13.84 3.95 -2.91
N ILE A 150 -12.62 3.51 -2.55
CA ILE A 150 -12.03 3.72 -1.22
C ILE A 150 -11.41 5.11 -1.11
N VAL A 151 -10.85 5.61 -2.21
CA VAL A 151 -10.20 6.93 -2.30
C VAL A 151 -10.75 7.68 -3.52
N SER A 152 -10.91 8.99 -3.40
CA SER A 152 -11.25 9.84 -4.53
C SER A 152 -10.09 9.95 -5.52
N GLN A 153 -10.42 10.16 -6.80
CA GLN A 153 -9.41 10.41 -7.83
C GLN A 153 -8.53 11.63 -7.46
N SER A 154 -9.14 12.70 -6.95
CA SER A 154 -8.40 13.92 -6.58
C SER A 154 -7.39 13.66 -5.47
N LYS A 155 -7.73 12.89 -4.44
CA LYS A 155 -6.80 12.55 -3.37
C LYS A 155 -5.72 11.59 -3.86
N ALA A 156 -6.07 10.62 -4.70
CA ALA A 156 -5.08 9.73 -5.29
C ALA A 156 -4.07 10.48 -6.17
N ASP A 157 -4.50 11.46 -6.96
CA ASP A 157 -3.63 12.30 -7.78
C ASP A 157 -2.69 13.16 -6.89
N GLU A 158 -3.19 13.70 -5.78
CA GLU A 158 -2.39 14.43 -4.79
C GLU A 158 -1.28 13.53 -4.19
N ILE A 159 -1.65 12.32 -3.75
CA ILE A 159 -0.70 11.35 -3.18
C ILE A 159 0.33 10.94 -4.24
N ALA A 160 -0.11 10.63 -5.47
CA ALA A 160 0.80 10.26 -6.55
C ALA A 160 1.78 11.39 -6.90
N SER A 161 1.31 12.63 -6.99
CA SER A 161 2.17 13.79 -7.22
C SER A 161 3.18 13.99 -6.08
N TRP A 162 2.77 13.76 -4.84
CA TRP A 162 3.66 13.82 -3.67
C TRP A 162 4.72 12.71 -3.71
N MET A 163 4.33 11.46 -3.98
CA MET A 163 5.25 10.32 -4.08
C MET A 163 6.26 10.51 -5.22
N HIS A 164 5.83 11.05 -6.36
CA HIS A 164 6.74 11.32 -7.48
C HIS A 164 7.83 12.33 -7.11
N GLY A 165 7.53 13.30 -6.22
CA GLY A 165 8.52 14.23 -5.68
C GLY A 165 9.56 13.61 -4.74
N ARG A 166 9.43 12.32 -4.40
CA ARG A 166 10.34 11.56 -3.53
C ARG A 166 11.37 10.73 -4.29
N ILE A 167 11.19 10.54 -5.60
CA ILE A 167 12.10 9.78 -6.49
C ILE A 167 13.36 10.59 -6.75
#